data_AF-X1DD56-F1
#
_entry.id   AF-X1DD56-F1
#
_cell.length_a   1.000
_cell.length_b   1.000
_cell.length_c   1.000
_cell.angle_alpha   90.00
_cell.angle_beta   90.00
_cell.angle_gamma   90.00
#
_symmetry.space_group_name_H-M   'P 1'
#
loop_
_entity.id
_entity.type
_entity.pdbx_description
1 polymer ?
#
loop_
_entity_poly.entity_id
_entity_poly.type
_entity_poly.pdbx_seq_one_letter_code
_entity_poly.pdbx_strand_id
1 'polypeptide(L)'
;MCVQFYFFVSSFFAPGQGRWLPLAYATLAVVIALVLTGYLAEGITTDGDRLYLDYGRGVVFLAIPLLTLAVRVTYVLGKRLRILDNPVLRNQIFSLMLGLFILIISTVAAFLPWGREFPVNHFGGIIIAFILSYATIRHQLVDIRIVLRRGLAWVSLGIIGAVSFGLLLGILHTVLRFDLDLTAIFVATLVAALVAVFVYNLRGYLFVTMGKAFQGPSYDYRQKLSDFAGKIHNVFSLKE
;
A
#
# COMPACT_ATOMS: atom_id res chain seq x y z
N MET A 1 -4.90 -8.33 -4.87
CA MET A 1 -3.98 -8.83 -3.82
C MET A 1 -2.82 -9.66 -4.37
N CYS A 2 -3.03 -10.69 -5.19
CA CYS A 2 -1.96 -11.63 -5.60
C CYS A 2 -0.74 -10.97 -6.26
N VAL A 3 -0.95 -10.01 -7.19
CA VAL A 3 0.15 -9.31 -7.88
C VAL A 3 0.92 -8.39 -6.93
N GLN A 4 0.22 -7.66 -6.06
CA GLN A 4 0.84 -6.80 -5.05
C GLN A 4 1.67 -7.62 -4.05
N PHE A 5 1.13 -8.76 -3.62
CA PHE A 5 1.84 -9.71 -2.77
C PHE A 5 3.08 -10.26 -3.47
N TYR A 6 2.97 -10.67 -4.74
CA TYR A 6 4.11 -11.14 -5.52
C TYR A 6 5.19 -10.07 -5.67
N PHE A 7 4.80 -8.84 -6.00
CA PHE A 7 5.71 -7.70 -6.10
C PHE A 7 6.45 -7.48 -4.77
N PHE A 8 5.73 -7.44 -3.65
CA PHE A 8 6.33 -7.27 -2.34
C PHE A 8 7.32 -8.39 -1.99
N VAL A 9 6.91 -9.65 -2.19
CA VAL A 9 7.76 -10.82 -1.90
C VAL A 9 8.98 -10.89 -2.83
N SER A 10 8.87 -10.42 -4.07
CA SER A 10 10.00 -10.42 -5.01
C SER A 10 11.16 -9.53 -4.56
N SER A 11 10.92 -8.54 -3.69
CA SER A 11 11.99 -7.74 -3.06
C SER A 11 12.87 -8.58 -2.12
N PHE A 12 12.33 -9.70 -1.61
CA PHE A 12 13.04 -10.69 -0.81
C PHE A 12 13.62 -11.83 -1.65
N PHE A 13 13.80 -11.66 -2.96
CA PHE A 13 14.51 -12.62 -3.80
C PHE A 13 16.00 -12.28 -3.91
N ALA A 14 16.82 -13.26 -4.28
CA ALA A 14 18.22 -12.99 -4.61
C ALA A 14 18.32 -12.18 -5.92
N PRO A 15 19.39 -11.39 -6.12
CA PRO A 15 19.62 -10.67 -7.37
C PRO A 15 19.46 -11.59 -8.60
N GLY A 16 18.66 -11.18 -9.58
CA GLY A 16 18.38 -11.96 -10.80
C GLY A 16 17.22 -12.97 -10.71
N GLN A 17 16.63 -13.20 -9.53
CA GLN A 17 15.47 -14.09 -9.38
C GLN A 17 14.11 -13.40 -9.52
N GLY A 18 14.06 -12.07 -9.55
CA GLY A 18 12.85 -11.26 -9.77
C GLY A 18 12.34 -11.17 -11.22
N ARG A 19 12.91 -11.94 -12.15
CA ARG A 19 12.60 -11.88 -13.60
C ARG A 19 11.16 -12.23 -13.98
N TRP A 20 10.37 -12.72 -13.04
CA TRP A 20 9.00 -13.19 -13.23
C TRP A 20 7.95 -12.12 -12.90
N LEU A 21 8.38 -10.91 -12.52
CA LEU A 21 7.49 -9.75 -12.34
C LEU A 21 6.65 -9.41 -13.58
N PRO A 22 7.21 -9.42 -14.81
CA PRO A 22 6.43 -9.16 -16.03
C PRO A 22 5.30 -10.18 -16.22
N LEU A 23 5.52 -11.44 -15.84
CA LEU A 23 4.50 -12.49 -15.94
C LEU A 23 3.32 -12.22 -14.99
N ALA A 24 3.58 -11.73 -13.78
CA ALA A 24 2.52 -11.34 -12.83
C ALA A 24 1.67 -10.18 -13.35
N TYR A 25 2.30 -9.16 -13.94
CA TYR A 25 1.57 -8.03 -14.55
C TYR A 25 0.88 -8.40 -15.85
N ALA A 26 1.49 -9.25 -16.69
CA ALA A 26 0.85 -9.77 -17.90
C ALA A 26 -0.40 -10.58 -17.57
N THR A 27 -0.34 -11.42 -16.52
CA THR A 27 -1.51 -12.14 -16.01
C THR A 27 -2.61 -11.17 -15.59
N LEU A 28 -2.28 -10.10 -14.88
CA LEU A 28 -3.26 -9.08 -14.50
C LEU A 28 -3.91 -8.43 -15.72
N ALA A 29 -3.12 -8.06 -16.73
CA ALA A 29 -3.64 -7.47 -17.97
C ALA A 29 -4.57 -8.43 -18.71
N VAL A 30 -4.22 -9.71 -18.80
CA VAL A 30 -5.08 -10.76 -19.39
C VAL A 30 -6.38 -10.91 -18.60
N VAL A 31 -6.32 -10.93 -17.27
CA VAL A 31 -7.52 -11.00 -16.42
C VAL A 31 -8.42 -9.78 -16.62
N ILE A 32 -7.85 -8.57 -16.68
CA ILE A 32 -8.62 -7.35 -16.97
C ILE A 32 -9.31 -7.46 -18.34
N ALA A 33 -8.59 -7.90 -19.37
CA ALA A 33 -9.17 -8.10 -20.71
C ALA A 33 -10.31 -9.13 -20.69
N LEU A 34 -10.15 -10.26 -20.00
CA LEU A 34 -11.16 -11.32 -19.87
C LEU A 34 -12.39 -10.88 -19.06
N VAL A 35 -12.21 -9.98 -18.07
CA VAL A 35 -13.33 -9.36 -17.36
C VAL A 35 -14.09 -8.42 -18.29
N LEU A 36 -13.38 -7.58 -19.05
CA LEU A 36 -13.99 -6.63 -20.00
C LEU A 36 -14.76 -7.32 -21.13
N THR A 37 -14.31 -8.50 -21.57
CA THR A 37 -15.01 -9.29 -22.61
C THR A 37 -16.12 -10.18 -22.06
N GLY A 38 -16.35 -10.19 -20.73
CA GLY A 38 -17.40 -11.00 -20.10
C GLY A 38 -17.07 -12.50 -19.98
N TYR A 39 -15.83 -12.91 -20.28
CA TYR A 39 -15.43 -14.32 -20.32
C TYR A 39 -15.11 -14.91 -18.93
N LEU A 40 -14.91 -14.04 -17.92
CA LEU A 40 -14.64 -14.44 -16.53
C LEU A 40 -15.89 -14.43 -15.63
N ALA A 41 -16.86 -13.57 -15.92
CA ALA A 41 -18.12 -13.47 -15.20
C ALA A 41 -19.25 -13.72 -16.20
N GLU A 42 -19.56 -15.00 -16.44
CA GLU A 42 -20.55 -15.42 -17.44
C GLU A 42 -21.99 -15.08 -17.00
N GLY A 43 -22.21 -14.86 -15.70
CA GLY A 43 -23.47 -14.35 -15.18
C GLY A 43 -23.54 -14.36 -13.65
N ILE A 44 -24.69 -13.90 -13.13
CA ILE A 44 -25.07 -14.09 -11.74
C ILE A 44 -26.26 -15.04 -11.73
N THR A 45 -26.11 -16.22 -11.15
CA THR A 45 -27.24 -17.13 -10.95
C THR A 45 -27.90 -16.79 -9.63
N THR A 46 -29.20 -16.51 -9.68
CA THR A 46 -30.03 -16.30 -8.49
C THR A 46 -30.66 -17.63 -8.11
N ASP A 47 -30.25 -18.21 -6.99
CA ASP A 47 -30.95 -19.34 -6.38
C ASP A 47 -31.57 -18.84 -5.07
N GLY A 48 -32.88 -18.57 -5.11
CA GLY A 48 -33.61 -17.90 -4.01
C GLY A 48 -33.14 -16.46 -3.77
N ASP A 49 -32.82 -16.14 -2.50
CA ASP A 49 -32.36 -14.81 -2.04
C ASP A 49 -30.83 -14.65 -2.12
N ARG A 50 -30.14 -15.55 -2.86
CA ARG A 50 -28.68 -15.62 -2.93
C ARG A 50 -28.17 -15.39 -4.35
N LEU A 51 -27.16 -14.53 -4.47
CA LEU A 51 -26.49 -14.19 -5.73
C LEU A 51 -25.19 -14.99 -5.82
N TYR A 52 -25.12 -15.93 -6.77
CA TYR A 52 -23.91 -16.69 -7.05
C TYR A 52 -23.21 -16.12 -8.28
N LEU A 53 -21.92 -15.81 -8.15
CA LEU A 53 -21.10 -15.46 -9.30
C LEU A 53 -20.78 -16.74 -10.06
N ASP A 54 -21.26 -16.85 -11.31
CA ASP A 54 -20.90 -17.98 -12.15
C ASP A 54 -19.56 -17.72 -12.83
N TYR A 55 -18.58 -18.50 -12.39
CA TYR A 55 -17.21 -18.41 -12.81
C TYR A 55 -17.05 -19.26 -14.07
N GLY A 56 -17.01 -18.58 -15.21
CA GLY A 56 -16.94 -19.21 -16.53
C GLY A 56 -15.67 -20.01 -16.79
N ARG A 57 -15.57 -20.60 -17.99
CA ARG A 57 -14.36 -21.36 -18.40
C ARG A 57 -13.09 -20.50 -18.40
N GLY A 58 -13.24 -19.16 -18.41
CA GLY A 58 -12.16 -18.18 -18.29
C GLY A 58 -11.32 -18.28 -17.00
N VAL A 59 -11.83 -18.92 -15.94
CA VAL A 59 -11.12 -19.09 -14.65
C VAL A 59 -9.79 -19.81 -14.80
N VAL A 60 -9.68 -20.71 -15.76
CA VAL A 60 -8.44 -21.48 -16.01
C VAL A 60 -7.27 -20.55 -16.35
N PHE A 61 -7.53 -19.48 -17.12
CA PHE A 61 -6.53 -18.46 -17.47
C PHE A 61 -6.08 -17.62 -16.27
N LEU A 62 -6.87 -17.57 -15.20
CA LEU A 62 -6.51 -16.96 -13.93
C LEU A 62 -5.79 -17.95 -13.00
N ALA A 63 -6.25 -19.19 -12.92
CA ALA A 63 -5.72 -20.20 -12.00
C ALA A 63 -4.30 -20.64 -12.36
N ILE A 64 -4.02 -20.92 -13.64
CA ILE A 64 -2.72 -21.46 -14.07
C ILE A 64 -1.56 -20.51 -13.73
N PRO A 65 -1.60 -19.20 -14.09
CA PRO A 65 -0.50 -18.31 -13.78
C PRO A 65 -0.36 -18.05 -12.28
N LEU A 66 -1.48 -17.96 -11.54
CA LEU A 66 -1.45 -17.77 -10.09
C LEU A 66 -0.81 -18.97 -9.36
N LEU A 67 -1.16 -20.20 -9.74
CA LEU A 67 -0.53 -21.41 -9.22
C LEU A 67 0.96 -21.47 -9.56
N THR A 68 1.33 -21.12 -10.80
CA THR A 68 2.72 -21.06 -11.24
C THR A 68 3.54 -20.08 -10.38
N LEU A 69 3.00 -18.88 -10.14
CA LEU A 69 3.63 -17.88 -9.27
C LEU A 69 3.70 -18.36 -7.81
N ALA A 70 2.64 -18.97 -7.28
CA ALA A 70 2.60 -19.49 -5.93
C ALA A 70 3.65 -20.59 -5.69
N VAL A 71 3.75 -21.57 -6.60
CA VAL A 71 4.77 -22.63 -6.55
C VAL A 71 6.17 -22.01 -6.59
N ARG A 72 6.40 -21.05 -7.49
CA ARG A 72 7.69 -20.38 -7.61
C ARG A 72 8.08 -19.64 -6.32
N VAL A 73 7.16 -18.88 -5.73
CA VAL A 73 7.41 -18.14 -4.48
C VAL A 73 7.74 -19.12 -3.35
N THR A 74 6.94 -20.18 -3.18
CA THR A 74 7.18 -21.22 -2.17
C THR A 74 8.55 -21.88 -2.34
N TYR A 75 8.93 -22.21 -3.57
CA TYR A 75 10.23 -22.79 -3.87
C TYR A 75 11.39 -21.85 -3.50
N VAL A 76 11.32 -20.59 -3.94
CA VAL A 76 12.39 -19.61 -3.70
C VAL A 76 12.53 -19.28 -2.22
N LEU A 77 11.42 -18.97 -1.54
CA LEU A 77 11.43 -18.67 -0.11
C LEU A 77 11.82 -19.89 0.74
N GLY A 78 11.33 -21.07 0.39
CA GLY A 78 11.68 -22.32 1.08
C GLY A 78 13.17 -22.67 0.95
N LYS A 79 13.75 -22.50 -0.24
CA LYS A 79 15.20 -22.64 -0.43
C LYS A 79 15.97 -21.62 0.41
N ARG A 80 15.52 -20.37 0.44
CA ARG A 80 16.17 -19.29 1.20
C ARG A 80 16.10 -19.52 2.71
N LEU A 81 14.97 -20.05 3.22
CA LEU A 81 14.79 -20.40 4.63
C LEU A 81 15.77 -21.49 5.11
N ARG A 82 16.21 -22.37 4.20
CA ARG A 82 17.20 -23.42 4.51
C ARG A 82 18.65 -22.91 4.53
N ILE A 83 18.93 -21.79 3.87
CA ILE A 83 20.29 -21.25 3.71
C ILE A 83 20.58 -20.14 4.73
N LEU A 84 19.55 -19.57 5.36
CA LEU A 84 19.69 -18.41 6.23
C LEU A 84 19.98 -18.78 7.69
N ASP A 85 21.15 -18.35 8.15
CA ASP A 85 21.54 -18.44 9.56
C ASP A 85 21.03 -17.27 10.41
N ASN A 86 20.73 -16.11 9.77
CA ASN A 86 20.25 -14.94 10.50
C ASN A 86 18.80 -15.13 10.98
N PRO A 87 18.54 -15.14 12.30
CA PRO A 87 17.21 -15.41 12.87
C PRO A 87 16.18 -14.33 12.51
N VAL A 88 16.60 -13.09 12.28
CA VAL A 88 15.70 -12.00 11.89
C VAL A 88 15.17 -12.21 10.48
N LEU A 89 16.07 -12.46 9.52
CA LEU A 89 15.69 -12.68 8.12
C LEU A 89 14.89 -13.98 7.95
N ARG A 90 15.19 -15.00 8.77
CA ARG A 90 14.42 -16.25 8.84
C ARG A 90 12.98 -16.01 9.28
N ASN A 91 12.76 -15.22 10.34
CA ASN A 91 11.41 -14.89 10.80
C ASN A 91 10.64 -14.04 9.79
N GLN A 92 11.31 -13.08 9.13
CA GLN A 92 10.70 -12.30 8.04
C GLN A 92 10.18 -13.20 6.91
N ILE A 93 11.02 -14.09 6.38
CA ILE A 93 10.63 -15.01 5.31
C ILE A 93 9.54 -15.96 5.76
N PHE A 94 9.60 -16.43 7.01
CA PHE A 94 8.55 -17.28 7.57
C PHE A 94 7.19 -16.57 7.61
N SER A 95 7.15 -15.29 8.01
CA SER A 95 5.91 -14.50 7.96
C SER A 95 5.39 -14.33 6.54
N LEU A 96 6.26 -14.16 5.54
CA LEU A 96 5.87 -14.10 4.12
C LEU A 96 5.30 -15.45 3.64
N MET A 97 5.90 -16.58 4.04
CA MET A 97 5.39 -17.90 3.72
C MET A 97 4.02 -18.16 4.37
N LEU A 98 3.82 -17.73 5.61
CA LEU A 98 2.53 -17.81 6.29
C LEU A 98 1.45 -16.99 5.56
N GLY A 99 1.78 -15.75 5.15
CA GLY A 99 0.89 -14.92 4.34
C GLY A 99 0.54 -15.56 2.99
N LEU A 100 1.52 -16.16 2.32
CA LEU A 100 1.29 -16.91 1.07
C LEU A 100 0.36 -18.10 1.29
N PHE A 101 0.56 -18.85 2.37
CA PHE A 101 -0.27 -20.02 2.69
C PHE A 101 -1.74 -19.62 2.89
N ILE A 102 -2.00 -18.55 3.64
CA ILE A 102 -3.35 -18.02 3.85
C ILE A 102 -3.94 -17.51 2.54
N LEU A 103 -3.14 -16.83 1.71
CA LEU A 103 -3.58 -16.39 0.38
C LEU A 103 -4.04 -17.55 -0.49
N ILE A 104 -3.27 -18.65 -0.51
CA ILE A 104 -3.62 -19.86 -1.27
C ILE A 104 -4.91 -20.48 -0.72
N ILE A 105 -5.01 -20.67 0.60
CA ILE A 105 -6.20 -21.25 1.23
C ILE A 105 -7.44 -20.40 0.93
N SER A 106 -7.37 -19.09 1.13
CA SER A 106 -8.51 -18.19 0.91
C SER A 106 -8.91 -18.13 -0.57
N THR A 107 -7.94 -18.22 -1.49
CA THR A 107 -8.22 -18.28 -2.93
C THR A 107 -8.89 -19.59 -3.30
N VAL A 108 -8.39 -20.74 -2.82
CA VAL A 108 -8.98 -22.06 -3.08
C VAL A 108 -10.38 -22.14 -2.47
N ALA A 109 -10.54 -21.70 -1.22
CA ALA A 109 -11.83 -21.69 -0.53
C ALA A 109 -12.88 -20.88 -1.30
N ALA A 110 -12.51 -19.74 -1.90
CA ALA A 110 -13.43 -18.93 -2.71
C ALA A 110 -13.96 -19.65 -3.97
N PHE A 111 -13.28 -20.69 -4.46
CA PHE A 111 -13.76 -21.50 -5.59
C PHE A 111 -14.65 -22.67 -5.17
N LEU A 112 -14.61 -23.09 -3.90
CA LEU A 112 -15.44 -24.19 -3.40
C LEU A 112 -16.92 -23.76 -3.27
N PRO A 113 -17.90 -24.68 -3.40
CA PRO A 113 -19.33 -24.35 -3.41
C PRO A 113 -19.79 -23.55 -2.18
N TRP A 114 -19.34 -23.93 -0.98
CA TRP A 114 -19.64 -23.25 0.29
C TRP A 114 -18.92 -21.91 0.46
N GLY A 115 -17.74 -21.75 -0.17
CA GLY A 115 -16.95 -20.52 -0.08
C GLY A 115 -17.33 -19.46 -1.12
N ARG A 116 -18.24 -19.77 -2.05
CA ARG A 116 -18.88 -18.78 -2.93
C ARG A 116 -19.94 -17.96 -2.20
N GLU A 117 -20.53 -18.52 -1.15
CA GLU A 117 -21.59 -17.86 -0.36
C GLU A 117 -21.05 -16.79 0.59
N PHE A 118 -19.80 -16.94 1.01
CA PHE A 118 -19.15 -16.01 1.91
C PHE A 118 -18.00 -15.29 1.22
N PRO A 119 -17.71 -14.02 1.57
CA PRO A 119 -16.56 -13.28 1.06
C PRO A 119 -15.23 -13.78 1.65
N VAL A 120 -14.95 -15.10 1.57
CA VAL A 120 -13.79 -15.77 2.19
C VAL A 120 -12.48 -15.17 1.72
N ASN A 121 -12.41 -14.73 0.47
CA ASN A 121 -11.24 -14.05 -0.09
C ASN A 121 -10.97 -12.70 0.61
N HIS A 122 -12.01 -11.95 0.98
CA HIS A 122 -11.86 -10.69 1.70
C HIS A 122 -11.37 -10.92 3.13
N PHE A 123 -11.92 -11.91 3.83
CA PHE A 123 -11.41 -12.32 5.16
C PHE A 123 -9.95 -12.77 5.11
N GLY A 124 -9.59 -13.55 4.09
CA GLY A 124 -8.19 -13.92 3.83
C GLY A 124 -7.27 -12.71 3.69
N GLY A 125 -7.71 -11.71 2.91
CA GLY A 125 -6.99 -10.44 2.75
C GLY A 125 -6.77 -9.70 4.07
N ILE A 126 -7.79 -9.66 4.94
CA ILE A 126 -7.69 -9.04 6.28
C ILE A 126 -6.66 -9.79 7.15
N ILE A 127 -6.70 -11.12 7.17
CA ILE A 127 -5.75 -11.93 7.95
C ILE A 127 -4.32 -11.70 7.45
N ILE A 128 -4.11 -11.69 6.13
CA ILE A 128 -2.81 -11.41 5.52
C ILE A 128 -2.33 -10.00 5.90
N ALA A 129 -3.21 -9.00 5.88
CA ALA A 129 -2.88 -7.65 6.28
C ALA A 129 -2.40 -7.59 7.75
N PHE A 130 -3.06 -8.29 8.66
CA PHE A 130 -2.61 -8.38 10.06
C PHE A 130 -1.25 -9.07 10.19
N ILE A 131 -1.03 -10.18 9.49
CA ILE A 131 0.24 -10.92 9.54
C ILE A 131 1.38 -10.07 8.98
N LEU A 132 1.18 -9.45 7.82
CA LEU A 132 2.20 -8.59 7.21
C LEU A 132 2.45 -7.33 8.05
N SER A 133 1.41 -6.74 8.63
CA SER A 133 1.56 -5.58 9.52
C SER A 133 2.36 -5.95 10.78
N TYR A 134 2.01 -7.06 11.43
CA TYR A 134 2.75 -7.58 12.57
C TYR A 134 4.21 -7.89 12.21
N ALA A 135 4.44 -8.58 11.09
CA ALA A 135 5.79 -8.90 10.64
C ALA A 135 6.60 -7.65 10.28
N THR A 136 5.95 -6.61 9.75
CA THR A 136 6.65 -5.36 9.43
C THR A 136 7.06 -4.62 10.69
N ILE A 137 6.21 -4.58 11.72
CA ILE A 137 6.51 -3.92 12.99
C ILE A 137 7.52 -4.72 13.83
N ARG A 138 7.27 -6.03 14.01
CA ARG A 138 8.05 -6.89 14.92
C ARG A 138 9.33 -7.40 14.29
N HIS A 139 9.29 -7.82 13.03
CA HIS A 139 10.43 -8.41 12.33
C HIS A 139 11.16 -7.42 11.42
N GLN A 140 10.75 -6.14 11.40
CA GLN A 140 11.38 -5.08 10.62
C GLN A 140 11.52 -5.46 9.14
N LEU A 141 10.45 -6.00 8.52
CA LEU A 141 10.43 -6.31 7.07
C LEU A 141 10.85 -5.11 6.21
N VAL A 142 10.61 -3.90 6.71
CA VAL A 142 11.00 -2.61 6.12
C VAL A 142 11.48 -1.73 7.27
N ASP A 143 12.38 -0.77 7.02
CA ASP A 143 12.73 0.27 8.01
C ASP A 143 11.53 1.19 8.27
N ILE A 144 10.63 0.69 9.11
CA ILE A 144 9.29 1.25 9.28
C ILE A 144 9.27 2.39 10.29
N ARG A 145 10.33 2.61 11.09
CA ARG A 145 10.30 3.66 12.12
C ARG A 145 10.09 5.04 11.50
N ILE A 146 10.78 5.32 10.40
CA ILE A 146 10.67 6.61 9.69
C ILE A 146 9.32 6.71 8.98
N VAL A 147 8.91 5.66 8.28
CA VAL A 147 7.65 5.64 7.53
C VAL A 147 6.44 5.75 8.46
N LEU A 148 6.45 5.02 9.58
CA LEU A 148 5.36 5.02 10.56
C LEU A 148 5.34 6.32 11.34
N ARG A 149 6.48 6.89 11.73
CA ARG A 149 6.54 8.22 12.36
C ARG A 149 5.99 9.30 11.43
N ARG A 150 6.43 9.31 10.16
CA ARG A 150 5.97 10.30 9.16
C ARG A 150 4.50 10.08 8.82
N GLY A 151 4.10 8.85 8.55
CA GLY A 151 2.71 8.48 8.22
C GLY A 151 1.74 8.79 9.35
N LEU A 152 2.08 8.42 10.59
CA LEU A 152 1.25 8.72 11.76
C LEU A 152 1.10 10.23 11.98
N ALA A 153 2.17 11.00 11.76
CA ALA A 153 2.11 12.47 11.84
C ALA A 153 1.22 13.08 10.75
N TRP A 154 1.25 12.56 9.52
CA TRP A 154 0.39 13.02 8.43
C TRP A 154 -1.08 12.65 8.64
N VAL A 155 -1.34 11.42 9.08
CA VAL A 155 -2.68 10.94 9.39
C VAL A 155 -3.27 11.70 10.57
N SER A 156 -2.50 11.91 11.64
CA SER A 156 -2.97 12.70 12.78
C SER A 156 -3.25 14.14 12.40
N LEU A 157 -2.38 14.78 11.61
CA LEU A 157 -2.60 16.13 11.10
C LEU A 157 -3.85 16.19 10.21
N GLY A 158 -4.06 15.20 9.34
CA GLY A 158 -5.25 15.09 8.50
C GLY A 158 -6.54 14.93 9.31
N ILE A 159 -6.53 14.07 10.33
CA ILE A 159 -7.67 13.87 11.25
C ILE A 159 -7.96 15.16 12.02
N ILE A 160 -6.93 15.79 12.60
CA ILE A 160 -7.08 17.05 13.33
C ILE A 160 -7.65 18.11 12.40
N GLY A 161 -7.11 18.26 11.18
CA GLY A 161 -7.62 19.19 10.19
C GLY A 161 -9.07 18.93 9.80
N ALA A 162 -9.44 17.68 9.53
CA ALA A 162 -10.80 17.29 9.18
C ALA A 162 -11.80 17.54 10.32
N VAL A 163 -11.42 17.19 11.56
CA VAL A 163 -12.25 17.42 12.75
C VAL A 163 -12.39 18.93 13.02
N SER A 164 -11.30 19.69 12.98
CA SER A 164 -11.34 21.15 13.16
C SER A 164 -12.20 21.83 12.10
N PHE A 165 -12.10 21.40 10.84
CA PHE A 165 -12.92 21.94 9.75
C PHE A 165 -14.40 21.58 9.92
N GLY A 166 -14.71 20.33 10.27
CA GLY A 166 -16.08 19.90 10.55
C GLY A 166 -16.71 20.65 11.73
N LEU A 167 -15.94 20.88 12.79
CA LEU A 167 -16.38 21.68 13.93
C LEU A 167 -16.63 23.15 13.55
N LEU A 168 -15.75 23.75 12.74
CA LEU A 168 -15.96 25.11 12.23
C LEU A 168 -17.24 25.22 11.40
N LEU A 169 -17.51 24.26 10.51
CA LEU A 169 -18.76 24.22 9.75
C LEU A 169 -19.99 24.06 10.66
N GLY A 170 -19.92 23.22 11.69
CA GLY A 170 -20.99 23.05 12.67
C GLY A 170 -21.28 24.34 13.46
N ILE A 171 -20.24 25.07 13.86
CA ILE A 171 -20.39 26.38 14.53
C ILE A 171 -21.01 27.39 13.56
N LEU A 172 -20.55 27.42 12.30
CA LEU A 172 -21.07 28.33 11.29
C LEU A 172 -22.57 28.08 11.03
N HIS A 173 -22.98 26.82 10.95
CA HIS A 173 -24.39 26.44 10.82
C HIS A 173 -25.25 26.91 11.99
N THR A 174 -24.79 26.67 13.22
CA THR A 174 -25.55 26.99 14.44
C THR A 174 -25.63 28.48 14.72
N VAL A 175 -24.54 29.24 14.47
CA VAL A 175 -24.48 30.68 14.75
C VAL A 175 -25.07 31.53 13.61
N LEU A 176 -24.87 31.15 12.34
CA LEU A 176 -25.32 31.92 11.19
C LEU A 176 -26.61 31.38 10.54
N ARG A 177 -27.21 30.30 11.07
CA ARG A 177 -28.39 29.62 10.49
C ARG A 177 -28.22 29.29 9.00
N PHE A 178 -27.01 28.91 8.62
CA PHE A 178 -26.68 28.63 7.23
C PHE A 178 -27.13 27.22 6.88
N ASP A 179 -28.11 27.02 5.99
CA ASP A 179 -28.56 25.67 5.62
C ASP A 179 -27.41 24.85 5.03
N LEU A 180 -26.94 23.86 5.80
CA LEU A 180 -25.90 22.93 5.36
C LEU A 180 -26.53 21.82 4.53
N ASP A 181 -26.81 22.12 3.27
CA ASP A 181 -27.10 21.08 2.28
C ASP A 181 -25.86 20.20 2.04
N LEU A 182 -26.07 18.93 1.68
CA LEU A 182 -24.99 17.98 1.35
C LEU A 182 -24.09 18.53 0.24
N THR A 183 -24.68 19.26 -0.71
CA THR A 183 -23.96 19.94 -1.78
C THR A 183 -23.02 21.01 -1.23
N ALA A 184 -23.47 21.80 -0.26
CA ALA A 184 -22.68 22.86 0.36
C ALA A 184 -21.52 22.28 1.18
N ILE A 185 -21.74 21.21 1.93
CA ILE A 185 -20.68 20.50 2.69
C ILE A 185 -19.63 19.93 1.74
N PHE A 186 -20.07 19.31 0.64
CA PHE A 186 -19.17 18.74 -0.35
C PHE A 186 -18.30 19.82 -1.01
N VAL A 187 -18.92 20.92 -1.46
CA VAL A 187 -18.21 22.06 -2.06
C VAL A 187 -17.26 22.72 -1.06
N ALA A 188 -17.69 22.94 0.18
CA ALA A 188 -16.84 23.52 1.22
C ALA A 188 -15.63 22.64 1.53
N THR A 189 -15.82 21.32 1.59
CA THR A 189 -14.73 20.36 1.81
C THR A 189 -13.75 20.34 0.63
N LEU A 190 -14.27 20.39 -0.60
CA LEU A 190 -13.44 20.46 -1.81
C LEU A 190 -12.58 21.74 -1.83
N VAL A 191 -13.20 22.89 -1.55
CA VAL A 191 -12.50 24.18 -1.49
C VAL A 191 -11.48 24.18 -0.35
N ALA A 192 -11.82 23.66 0.83
CA ALA A 192 -10.89 23.56 1.95
C ALA A 192 -9.69 22.67 1.62
N ALA A 193 -9.90 21.54 0.95
CA ALA A 193 -8.83 20.67 0.50
C ALA A 193 -7.91 21.37 -0.52
N LEU A 194 -8.49 22.09 -1.50
CA LEU A 194 -7.71 22.87 -2.47
C LEU A 194 -6.89 23.98 -1.80
N VAL A 195 -7.50 24.71 -0.87
CA VAL A 195 -6.80 25.76 -0.08
C VAL A 195 -5.69 25.14 0.76
N ALA A 196 -5.94 24.01 1.42
CA ALA A 196 -4.92 23.32 2.22
C ALA A 196 -3.72 22.87 1.37
N VAL A 197 -3.96 22.32 0.17
CA VAL A 197 -2.89 21.95 -0.77
C VAL A 197 -2.13 23.19 -1.25
N PHE A 198 -2.85 24.27 -1.57
CA PHE A 198 -2.23 25.53 -1.99
C PHE A 198 -1.36 26.13 -0.89
N VAL A 199 -1.85 26.22 0.34
CA VAL A 199 -1.11 26.71 1.51
C VAL A 199 0.08 25.80 1.82
N TYR A 200 -0.06 24.48 1.70
CA TYR A 200 1.04 23.55 1.90
C TYR A 200 2.19 23.77 0.90
N ASN A 201 1.86 23.94 -0.39
CA ASN A 201 2.84 24.26 -1.43
C ASN A 201 3.48 25.64 -1.20
N LEU A 202 2.66 26.64 -0.82
CA LEU A 202 3.14 28.00 -0.57
C LEU A 202 4.01 28.09 0.69
N ARG A 203 3.75 27.26 1.71
CA ARG A 203 4.55 27.16 2.92
C ARG A 203 6.01 26.84 2.61
N GLY A 204 6.28 25.92 1.68
CA GLY A 204 7.65 25.61 1.26
C GLY A 204 8.36 26.84 0.71
N TYR A 205 7.69 27.60 -0.15
CA TYR A 205 8.24 28.82 -0.75
C TYR A 205 8.42 29.96 0.26
N LEU A 206 7.43 30.16 1.14
CA LEU A 206 7.46 31.19 2.19
C LEU A 206 8.51 30.91 3.26
N PHE A 207 8.73 29.66 3.68
CA PHE A 207 9.77 29.32 4.65
C PHE A 207 11.18 29.52 4.09
N VAL A 208 11.40 29.21 2.80
CA VAL A 208 12.69 29.49 2.13
C VAL A 208 12.88 30.99 1.94
N THR A 209 11.84 31.72 1.57
CA THR A 209 11.91 33.17 1.34
C THR A 209 12.07 33.95 2.65
N MET A 210 11.33 33.59 3.71
CA MET A 210 11.51 34.15 5.05
C MET A 210 12.85 33.74 5.65
N GLY A 211 13.33 32.52 5.42
CA GLY A 211 14.68 32.10 5.83
C GLY A 211 15.76 32.99 5.22
N LYS A 212 15.64 33.32 3.93
CA LYS A 212 16.55 34.25 3.23
C LYS A 212 16.37 35.71 3.69
N ALA A 213 15.13 36.14 3.96
CA ALA A 213 14.83 37.52 4.36
C ALA A 213 15.23 37.82 5.82
N PHE A 214 15.09 36.86 6.75
CA PHE A 214 15.41 37.05 8.17
C PHE A 214 16.86 36.73 8.52
N GLN A 215 17.54 35.81 7.81
CA GLN A 215 18.93 35.43 8.14
C GLN A 215 19.98 36.06 7.23
N GLY A 216 19.57 36.78 6.17
CA GLY A 216 20.48 37.39 5.21
C GLY A 216 21.46 36.37 4.60
N PRO A 217 22.66 36.80 4.13
CA PRO A 217 23.63 35.93 3.45
C PRO A 217 24.18 34.78 4.33
N SER A 218 23.87 34.73 5.64
CA SER A 218 24.32 33.66 6.54
C SER A 218 23.68 32.29 6.24
N TYR A 219 22.53 32.26 5.57
CA TYR A 219 21.90 31.02 5.10
C TYR A 219 22.78 30.29 4.07
N ASP A 220 23.37 31.04 3.13
CA ASP A 220 24.26 30.49 2.11
C ASP A 220 25.55 29.92 2.70
N TYR A 221 26.08 30.51 3.77
CA TYR A 221 27.27 29.99 4.45
C TYR A 221 26.98 28.68 5.19
N ARG A 222 25.82 28.55 5.86
CA ARG A 222 25.43 27.30 6.53
C ARG A 222 25.09 26.20 5.54
N GLN A 223 24.42 26.53 4.43
CA GLN A 223 24.13 25.59 3.35
C GLN A 223 25.43 25.08 2.70
N LYS A 224 26.37 25.98 2.38
CA LYS A 224 27.67 25.61 1.81
C LYS A 224 28.54 24.79 2.77
N LEU A 225 28.51 25.11 4.07
CA LEU A 225 29.25 24.34 5.08
C LEU A 225 28.66 22.92 5.25
N SER A 226 27.34 22.79 5.21
CA SER A 226 26.65 21.49 5.26
C SER A 226 26.93 20.65 4.01
N ASP A 227 26.90 21.25 2.82
CA ASP A 227 27.26 20.56 1.56
C ASP A 227 28.73 20.16 1.53
N PHE A 228 29.62 20.98 2.09
CA PHE A 228 31.04 20.68 2.20
C PHE A 228 31.31 19.53 3.18
N ALA A 229 30.67 19.55 4.36
CA ALA A 229 30.75 18.45 5.33
C ALA A 229 30.18 17.14 4.76
N GLY A 230 29.07 17.21 4.02
CA GLY A 230 28.47 16.06 3.33
C GLY A 230 29.38 15.48 2.25
N LYS A 231 30.07 16.32 1.47
CA LYS A 231 31.08 15.88 0.49
C LYS A 231 32.30 15.24 1.15
N ILE A 232 32.82 15.81 2.23
CA ILE A 232 33.96 15.25 2.97
C ILE A 232 33.61 13.86 3.52
N HIS A 233 32.42 13.70 4.12
CA HIS A 233 32.00 12.42 4.67
C HIS A 233 31.89 11.33 3.59
N ASN A 234 31.38 11.66 2.40
CA ASN A 234 31.34 10.76 1.24
C ASN A 234 32.72 10.40 0.68
N VAL A 235 33.70 11.31 0.76
CA VAL A 235 35.07 11.04 0.31
C VAL A 235 35.82 10.15 1.30
N PHE A 236 35.57 10.32 2.60
CA PHE A 236 36.14 9.42 3.62
C PHE A 236 35.50 8.03 3.57
N SER A 237 34.22 7.89 3.21
CA SER A 237 33.57 6.58 3.05
C SER A 237 33.94 5.84 1.75
N LEU A 238 34.77 6.42 0.88
CA LEU A 238 35.31 5.78 -0.33
C LEU A 238 36.73 5.22 -0.11
N LYS A 239 37.30 5.41 1.09
CA LYS A 239 38.62 4.90 1.48
C LYS A 239 38.57 3.74 2.50
N GLU A 240 37.37 3.29 2.85
CA GLU A 240 37.09 1.98 3.45
C GLU A 240 36.36 1.09 2.43
#